data_AF-A0A4R6KZS2-F1
#
_entry.id   AF-A0A4R6KZS2-F1
#
_cell.length_a   1.000
_cell.length_b   1.000
_cell.length_c   1.000
_cell.angle_alpha   90.00
_cell.angle_beta   90.00
_cell.angle_gamma   90.00
#
_symmetry.space_group_name_H-M   'P 1'
#
loop_
_entity.id
_entity.type
_entity.pdbx_description
1 polymer ?
#
loop_
_entity_poly.entity_id
_entity_poly.type
_entity_poly.pdbx_seq_one_letter_code
_entity_poly.pdbx_strand_id
1 'polypeptide(L)' 'MSTTRTVDRVLKPVLYERAGVPAYWMLDAEEATLTVFELDGDRYVERAVVTEGKVFEAEVPFPVRVEVNRSVVR' A
#
# COMPACT_ATOMS: atom_id res chain seq x y z
N MET A 1 -1.96 2.11 21.21
CA MET A 1 -2.04 1.25 20.01
C MET A 1 -3.27 1.64 19.23
N SER A 2 -3.14 2.31 18.08
CA SER A 2 -4.30 2.62 17.25
C SER A 2 -4.82 1.33 16.60
N THR A 3 -6.10 1.02 16.81
CA THR A 3 -6.76 -0.21 16.30
C THR A 3 -6.66 -0.36 14.76
N THR A 4 -6.50 0.76 14.04
CA THR A 4 -6.42 0.77 12.56
C THR A 4 -5.16 0.10 12.03
N ARG A 5 -3.98 0.35 12.64
CA ARG A 5 -2.69 -0.16 12.13
C ARG A 5 -2.62 -1.69 12.12
N THR A 6 -3.12 -2.35 13.16
CA THR A 6 -3.14 -3.82 13.24
C THR A 6 -4.15 -4.41 12.25
N VAL A 7 -5.32 -3.81 12.11
CA VAL A 7 -6.36 -4.26 11.18
C VAL A 7 -5.87 -4.15 9.73
N ASP A 8 -5.20 -3.05 9.38
CA ASP A 8 -4.64 -2.82 8.04
C ASP A 8 -3.49 -3.78 7.71
N ARG A 9 -2.69 -4.19 8.69
CA ARG A 9 -1.55 -5.08 8.47
C ARG A 9 -1.91 -6.56 8.41
N VAL A 10 -3.00 -6.97 9.07
CA VAL A 10 -3.29 -8.40 9.29
C VAL A 10 -4.65 -8.82 8.73
N LEU A 11 -5.72 -8.08 9.02
CA LEU A 11 -7.07 -8.53 8.69
C LEU A 11 -7.47 -8.15 7.26
N LYS A 12 -7.24 -6.88 6.87
CA LYS A 12 -7.64 -6.38 5.55
C LYS A 12 -6.96 -7.10 4.38
N PRO A 13 -5.64 -7.39 4.41
CA PRO A 13 -4.99 -8.10 3.32
C PRO A 13 -5.69 -9.43 3.04
N VAL A 14 -5.94 -10.24 4.08
CA VAL A 14 -6.62 -11.54 3.96
C VAL A 14 -8.02 -11.41 3.36
N LEU A 15 -8.79 -10.39 3.74
CA LEU A 15 -10.13 -10.17 3.19
C LEU A 15 -10.08 -9.73 1.72
N TYR A 16 -9.14 -8.86 1.36
CA TYR A 16 -9.01 -8.33 0.01
C TYR A 16 -8.41 -9.35 -0.96
N GLU A 17 -7.46 -10.19 -0.52
CA GLU A 17 -6.98 -11.37 -1.26
C GLU A 17 -8.15 -12.27 -1.65
N ARG A 18 -8.95 -12.67 -0.64
CA ARG A 18 -10.12 -13.55 -0.85
C ARG A 18 -11.17 -12.94 -1.77
N ALA A 19 -11.28 -11.61 -1.76
CA ALA A 19 -12.20 -10.87 -2.62
C ALA A 19 -11.62 -10.60 -4.02
N GLY A 20 -10.37 -10.98 -4.30
CA GLY A 20 -9.73 -10.80 -5.61
C GLY A 20 -9.38 -9.34 -5.92
N VAL A 21 -9.17 -8.50 -4.92
CA VAL A 21 -8.80 -7.09 -5.14
C VAL A 21 -7.38 -7.04 -5.71
N PRO A 22 -7.15 -6.47 -6.91
CA PRO A 22 -5.89 -6.64 -7.65
C PRO A 22 -4.70 -5.91 -7.02
N ALA A 23 -4.93 -4.85 -6.25
CA ALA A 23 -3.89 -4.07 -5.60
C ALA A 23 -4.32 -3.65 -4.19
N TYR A 24 -3.41 -3.80 -3.23
CA TYR A 24 -3.56 -3.34 -1.86
C TYR A 24 -2.33 -2.53 -1.45
N TRP A 25 -2.50 -1.23 -1.24
CA TRP A 25 -1.40 -0.34 -0.89
C TRP A 25 -1.55 0.16 0.54
N MET A 26 -0.49 0.00 1.33
CA MET A 26 -0.44 0.42 2.71
C MET A 26 0.50 1.61 2.87
N LEU A 27 -0.04 2.77 3.23
CA LEU A 27 0.74 3.96 3.53
C LEU A 27 0.92 4.09 5.05
N ASP A 28 2.17 4.04 5.51
CA ASP A 28 2.54 4.34 6.89
C ASP A 28 2.98 5.80 7.01
N ALA A 29 2.14 6.63 7.63
CA ALA A 29 2.41 8.05 7.79
C ALA A 29 3.50 8.35 8.84
N GLU A 30 3.73 7.46 9.81
CA GLU A 30 4.79 7.63 10.81
C GLU A 30 6.16 7.42 10.16
N GLU A 31 6.28 6.44 9.27
CA GLU A 31 7.52 6.10 8.57
C GLU A 31 7.64 6.76 7.18
N ALA A 32 6.62 7.50 6.73
CA ALA A 32 6.51 8.03 5.36
C ALA A 32 6.88 6.98 4.30
N THR A 33 6.26 5.80 4.42
CA THR A 33 6.57 4.63 3.60
C THR A 33 5.28 4.06 3.00
N LEU A 34 5.28 3.83 1.68
CA LEU A 34 4.23 3.13 0.95
C LEU A 34 4.69 1.71 0.64
N THR A 35 3.98 0.69 1.13
CA THR A 35 4.15 -0.71 0.73
C THR A 35 3.07 -1.08 -0.27
N VAL A 36 3.49 -1.58 -1.43
CA VAL A 36 2.63 -1.93 -2.57
C VAL A 36 2.52 -3.45 -2.64
N PHE A 37 1.30 -3.96 -2.45
CA PHE A 37 0.97 -5.35 -2.72
C PHE A 37 0.10 -5.46 -3.96
N GLU A 38 0.38 -6.46 -4.80
CA GLU A 38 -0.44 -6.82 -5.95
C GLU A 38 -0.81 -8.29 -5.89
N LEU A 39 -2.02 -8.61 -6.34
CA LEU A 39 -2.52 -9.98 -6.33
C LEU A 39 -1.85 -10.77 -7.46
N ASP A 40 -1.19 -11.86 -7.09
CA ASP A 40 -0.59 -12.83 -7.99
C ASP A 40 -1.26 -14.19 -7.75
N GLY A 41 -2.18 -14.55 -8.65
CA GLY A 41 -3.09 -15.66 -8.41
C GLY A 41 -4.07 -15.35 -7.28
N ASP A 42 -3.93 -16.03 -6.14
CA ASP A 42 -4.79 -15.91 -4.96
C ASP A 42 -4.10 -15.25 -3.76
N ARG A 43 -2.86 -14.74 -3.94
CA ARG A 43 -2.03 -14.18 -2.88
C ARG A 43 -1.47 -12.82 -3.22
N TYR A 44 -1.38 -11.95 -2.23
CA TYR A 44 -0.63 -10.72 -2.38
C TYR A 44 0.87 -10.98 -2.36
N VAL A 45 1.55 -10.34 -3.31
CA VAL A 45 3.01 -10.26 -3.37
C VAL A 45 3.40 -8.80 -3.19
N GLU A 46 4.37 -8.55 -2.32
CA GLU A 46 4.98 -7.22 -2.20
C GLU A 46 5.74 -6.90 -3.49
N ARG A 47 5.32 -5.85 -4.19
CA ARG A 47 5.95 -5.39 -5.43
C ARG A 47 6.93 -4.25 -5.20
N ALA A 48 6.67 -3.40 -4.21
CA ALA A 48 7.54 -2.28 -3.88
C ALA A 48 7.38 -1.81 -2.44
N VAL A 49 8.45 -1.22 -1.91
CA VAL A 49 8.45 -0.37 -0.72
C VAL A 49 9.07 0.96 -1.11
N VAL A 50 8.31 2.04 -0.94
CA VAL A 50 8.61 3.37 -1.48
C VAL A 50 8.71 4.33 -0.31
N THR A 51 9.90 4.89 -0.10
CA THR A 51 10.18 5.80 1.02
C THR A 51 9.97 7.27 0.63
N GLU A 52 10.02 8.15 1.62
CA GLU A 52 9.87 9.60 1.43
C GLU A 52 10.78 10.17 0.32
N GLY A 53 10.20 11.05 -0.50
CA GLY A 53 10.86 11.68 -1.66
C GLY A 53 11.05 10.75 -2.85
N LYS A 54 10.50 9.53 -2.81
CA LYS A 54 10.50 8.59 -3.94
C LYS A 54 9.14 8.53 -4.62
N VAL A 55 9.18 8.08 -5.87
CA VAL A 55 8.03 7.93 -6.74
C VAL A 55 7.81 6.45 -7.02
N PHE A 56 6.55 6.05 -7.04
CA PHE A 56 6.08 4.78 -7.57
C PHE A 56 5.27 5.02 -8.83
N GLU A 57 5.56 4.25 -9.88
CA GLU A 57 4.77 4.22 -11.11
C GLU A 57 4.06 2.87 -11.14
N ALA A 58 2.75 2.90 -10.87
CA ALA A 58 1.91 1.73 -10.85
C ALA A 58 1.29 1.51 -12.23
N GLU A 59 1.24 0.25 -12.67
CA GLU A 59 0.43 -0.17 -13.83
C GLU A 59 -0.91 -0.79 -13.39
N VAL A 60 -0.94 -1.36 -12.19
CA VAL A 60 -2.11 -1.99 -11.56
C VAL A 60 -2.61 -1.10 -10.41
N PRO A 61 -3.92 -0.90 -10.22
CA PRO A 61 -5.03 -1.39 -11.05
C PRO A 61 -5.23 -0.59 -12.34
N PHE A 62 -4.58 0.57 -12.45
CA PHE A 62 -4.50 1.41 -13.63
C PHE A 62 -3.22 2.24 -13.55
N PRO A 63 -2.74 2.78 -14.69
CA PRO A 63 -1.55 3.63 -14.71
C PRO A 63 -1.70 4.85 -13.79
N VAL A 64 -0.87 4.93 -12.75
CA VAL A 64 -0.83 6.09 -11.85
C VAL A 64 0.56 6.30 -11.26
N ARG A 65 0.94 7.57 -11.10
CA ARG A 65 2.19 7.99 -10.46
C ARG A 65 1.90 8.50 -9.05
N VAL A 66 2.56 7.93 -8.05
CA VAL A 66 2.42 8.30 -6.64
C VAL A 66 3.76 8.76 -6.10
N GLU A 67 3.80 9.96 -5.52
CA GLU A 67 4.97 10.49 -4.82
C GLU A 67 4.69 10.49 -3.31
N VAL A 68 5.62 9.90 -2.54
CA VAL A 68 5.48 9.81 -1.08
C VAL A 68 6.15 11.00 -0.44
N ASN A 69 5.36 11.94 0.06
CA ASN A 69 5.84 13.13 0.76
C ASN A 69 5.02 13.40 2.02
N ARG A 70 5.66 13.90 3.06
CA ARG A 70 4.93 14.50 4.18
C ARG A 70 4.31 15.82 3.77
N SER A 71 3.04 15.97 4.07
CA SER A 71 2.38 17.26 3.95
C SER A 71 2.99 18.24 4.93
N VAL A 72 3.52 19.35 4.43
CA VAL A 72 3.84 20.51 5.27
C VAL A 72 2.51 21.20 5.54
N VAL A 73 1.92 20.99 6.72
CA VAL A 73 0.73 21.75 7.13
C VAL A 73 1.16 23.20 7.22
N ARG A 74 0.55 24.05 6.38
CA ARG A 74 0.77 25.49 6.36
C ARG A 74 -0.32 26.19 7.14
#